data_AF-X1SBU6-F1
#
_entry.id   AF-X1SBU6-F1
#
_cell.length_a   1.000
_cell.length_b   1.000
_cell.length_c   1.000
_cell.angle_alpha   90.00
_cell.angle_beta   90.00
_cell.angle_gamma   90.00
#
_symmetry.space_group_name_H-M   'P 1'
#
loop_
_entity.id
_entity.type
_entity.pdbx_description
1 polymer ?
#
loop_
_entity_poly.entity_id
_entity_poly.type
_entity_poly.pdbx_seq_one_letter_code
_entity_poly.pdbx_strand_id
1 'polypeptide(L)' 'YLCDNKFHTEALSELLESDAKFGFIVMDGNGSLFGTVSGNTRNVIHKFSVDLPKKHGKSGW' A
#
# COMPACT_ATOMS: atom_id res chain seq x y z
N TYR A 1 22.59 -10.19 -3.31
CA TYR A 1 23.54 -11.11 -3.96
C TYR A 1 24.47 -11.65 -2.90
N LEU A 2 24.24 -12.89 -2.46
CA LEU A 2 25.17 -13.68 -1.65
C LEU A 2 25.70 -14.80 -2.55
N CYS A 3 27.01 -14.99 -2.59
CA CYS A 3 27.66 -16.06 -3.31
C CYS A 3 28.02 -17.14 -2.27
N ASP A 4 27.21 -18.20 -2.19
CA ASP A 4 27.47 -19.36 -1.34
C ASP A 4 27.25 -20.65 -2.15
N ASN A 5 27.90 -21.75 -1.75
CA ASN A 5 27.93 -23.05 -2.44
C ASN A 5 26.62 -23.86 -2.31
N LYS A 6 25.53 -23.22 -1.85
CA LYS A 6 24.18 -23.78 -1.76
C LYS A 6 23.15 -22.75 -2.24
N PHE A 7 22.16 -23.22 -2.99
CA PHE A 7 21.01 -22.38 -3.36
C PHE A 7 20.23 -21.98 -2.10
N HIS A 8 20.23 -20.69 -1.77
CA HIS A 8 19.35 -20.13 -0.74
C HIS A 8 17.92 -20.06 -1.29
N THR A 9 17.12 -21.08 -1.02
CA THR A 9 15.69 -21.15 -1.39
C THR A 9 14.75 -20.52 -0.35
N GLU A 10 15.30 -19.97 0.74
CA GLU A 10 14.53 -19.42 1.86
C GLU A 10 13.67 -18.20 1.45
N ALA A 11 14.21 -17.29 0.64
CA ALA A 11 13.44 -16.15 0.12
C ALA A 11 12.26 -16.59 -0.77
N LEU A 12 12.40 -17.71 -1.48
CA LEU A 12 11.34 -18.30 -2.30
C LEU A 12 10.27 -18.97 -1.44
N SER A 13 10.67 -19.60 -0.33
CA SER A 13 9.74 -20.21 0.64
C SER A 13 8.90 -19.16 1.36
N GLU A 14 9.51 -18.04 1.79
CA GLU A 14 8.80 -16.91 2.41
C GLU A 14 7.77 -16.29 1.46
N LEU A 15 8.13 -16.17 0.17
CA LEU A 15 7.23 -15.68 -0.87
C LEU A 15 6.05 -16.63 -1.15
N LEU A 16 6.25 -17.95 -0.99
CA LEU A 16 5.22 -18.98 -1.16
C LEU A 16 4.28 -19.11 0.05
N GLU A 17 4.75 -18.81 1.26
CA GLU A 17 3.93 -18.87 2.49
C GLU A 17 2.99 -17.66 2.63
N SER A 18 3.32 -16.51 2.03
CA SER A 18 2.55 -15.28 2.16
C SER A 18 1.47 -15.10 1.07
N ASP A 19 0.63 -16.11 0.86
CA ASP A 19 -0.49 -16.03 -0.12
C ASP A 19 -1.67 -15.18 0.41
N ALA A 20 -1.54 -14.65 1.63
CA ALA A 20 -2.51 -13.74 2.22
C ALA A 20 -2.46 -12.36 1.55
N LYS A 21 -3.53 -12.04 0.82
CA LYS A 21 -3.72 -10.74 0.17
C LYS A 21 -4.52 -9.80 1.06
N PHE A 22 -3.92 -8.69 1.47
CA PHE A 22 -4.55 -7.65 2.28
C PHE A 22 -4.95 -6.47 1.41
N GLY A 23 -6.17 -5.97 1.60
CA GLY A 23 -6.66 -4.75 0.97
C GLY A 23 -6.47 -3.54 1.87
N PHE A 24 -6.01 -2.43 1.30
CA PHE A 24 -5.82 -1.14 1.97
C PHE A 24 -6.63 -0.07 1.25
N ILE A 25 -7.35 0.72 2.05
CA ILE A 25 -8.01 1.95 1.62
C ILE A 25 -7.43 3.08 2.46
N VAL A 26 -6.71 3.99 1.83
CA VAL A 26 -6.09 5.15 2.48
C VAL A 26 -6.86 6.39 2.05
N MET A 27 -7.52 7.04 3.00
CA MET A 27 -8.29 8.27 2.78
C MET A 27 -7.51 9.46 3.35
N ASP A 28 -7.34 10.50 2.54
CA ASP A 28 -6.75 11.78 2.93
C ASP A 28 -7.66 12.94 2.44
N GLY A 29 -7.48 14.14 3.01
CA GLY A 29 -8.21 15.35 2.59
C GLY A 29 -7.94 15.78 1.15
N ASN A 30 -6.89 15.25 0.51
CA ASN A 30 -6.54 15.50 -0.88
C ASN A 30 -6.87 14.32 -1.82
N GLY A 31 -7.44 13.21 -1.32
CA GLY A 31 -7.70 12.05 -2.19
C GLY A 31 -7.88 10.72 -1.47
N SER A 32 -8.02 9.67 -2.27
CA SER A 32 -8.07 8.30 -1.78
C SER A 32 -7.16 7.40 -2.61
N LEU A 33 -6.58 6.40 -1.95
CA LEU A 33 -5.79 5.34 -2.55
C LEU A 33 -6.34 3.97 -2.14
N PHE A 34 -6.59 3.14 -3.15
CA PHE A 34 -6.96 1.74 -3.02
C PHE A 34 -5.77 0.89 -3.48
N GLY A 35 -5.34 -0.04 -2.65
CA GLY A 35 -4.24 -0.92 -2.97
C GLY A 35 -4.35 -2.26 -2.25
N THR A 36 -3.54 -3.20 -2.68
CA THR A 36 -3.41 -4.50 -2.01
C THR A 36 -1.95 -4.81 -1.78
N VAL A 37 -1.64 -5.48 -0.68
CA VAL A 37 -0.31 -6.05 -0.41
C VAL A 37 -0.47 -7.55 -0.28
N SER A 38 0.38 -8.29 -0.98
CA SER A 38 0.51 -9.74 -0.88
C SER A 38 2.00 -10.04 -0.73
N GLY A 39 2.41 -10.53 0.43
CA GLY A 39 3.82 -10.69 0.76
C GLY A 39 4.63 -9.40 0.59
N ASN A 40 5.69 -9.47 -0.22
CA ASN A 40 6.56 -8.34 -0.55
C ASN A 40 6.06 -7.50 -1.75
N THR A 41 4.94 -7.87 -2.36
CA THR A 41 4.37 -7.18 -3.53
C THR A 41 3.27 -6.22 -3.13
N ARG A 42 3.49 -4.93 -3.39
CA ARG A 42 2.48 -3.87 -3.28
C ARG A 42 1.88 -3.56 -4.64
N ASN A 43 0.56 -3.57 -4.73
CA ASN A 43 -0.19 -3.16 -5.92
C ASN A 43 -1.12 -1.97 -5.59
N VAL A 44 -1.10 -0.93 -6.42
CA VAL A 44 -2.01 0.21 -6.33
C VAL A 44 -3.09 0.03 -7.39
N ILE A 45 -4.32 -0.23 -6.94
CA ILE A 45 -5.46 -0.52 -7.81
C ILE A 45 -6.01 0.79 -8.36
N HIS A 46 -6.20 1.78 -7.49
CA HIS A 46 -6.80 3.05 -7.88
C HIS A 46 -6.32 4.17 -6.98
N LYS A 47 -6.10 5.34 -7.56
CA LYS A 47 -5.76 6.56 -6.83
C LYS A 47 -6.48 7.71 -7.51
N PHE A 48 -7.22 8.48 -6.73
CA PHE A 48 -7.80 9.73 -7.19
C PHE A 48 -7.51 10.83 -6.19
N SER A 49 -7.37 12.04 -6.70
CA SER A 49 -7.23 13.25 -5.88
C SER A 49 -8.58 13.96 -5.79
N VAL A 50 -8.84 14.57 -4.64
CA VAL A 50 -10.00 15.44 -4.41
C VAL A 50 -9.51 16.78 -3.88
N ASP A 51 -10.05 17.86 -4.42
CA ASP A 51 -9.85 19.20 -3.87
C ASP A 51 -11.04 19.52 -2.95
N LEU A 52 -10.84 19.28 -1.66
CA LEU A 52 -11.82 19.69 -0.66
C LEU A 52 -11.65 21.18 -0.34
N PRO A 53 -12.75 21.95 -0.25
CA PRO A 53 -12.67 23.34 0.17
C PRO A 53 -12.09 23.39 1.59
N LYS A 54 -11.14 24.31 1.82
CA LYS A 54 -10.59 24.54 3.15
C LYS A 54 -11.74 24.87 4.10
N LYS A 55 -11.75 24.22 5.27
CA LYS A 55 -12.69 24.55 6.36
C LYS A 55 -12.64 26.06 6.60
N HIS A 56 -13.73 26.76 6.26
CA HIS A 56 -13.84 28.20 6.48
C HIS A 56 -14.05 28.41 7.98
N GLY A 57 -12.96 28.68 8.70
CA GLY A 57 -12.99 28.98 10.12
C GLY A 57 -13.15 30.46 10.40
N LYS A 58 -14.07 31.17 9.72
CA LYS A 58 -14.48 32.55 10.05
C LYS A 58 -15.90 32.86 9.57
N SER A 59 -16.86 32.65 10.45
CA SER A 59 -18.07 33.47 10.59
C SER A 59 -18.28 33.53 12.11
N GLY A 60 -18.18 34.67 12.80
CA GLY A 60 -18.88 35.92 12.45
C GLY A 60 -20.19 36.06 13.24
N TRP A 61 -20.41 35.23 14.25
CA TRP A 61 -21.28 35.43 15.40
C TRP A 61 -20.44 35.25 16.67
#